data_AF-A0AAD5GH41-F1
#
_entry.id   AF-A0AAD5GH41-F1
#
_cell.length_a   1.000
_cell.length_b   1.000
_cell.length_c   1.000
_cell.angle_alpha   90.00
_cell.angle_beta   90.00
_cell.angle_gamma   90.00
#
_symmetry.space_group_name_H-M   'P 1'
#
loop_
_entity.id
_entity.type
_entity.pdbx_description
1 polymer ?
#
loop_
_entity_poly.entity_id
_entity_poly.type
_entity_poly.pdbx_seq_one_letter_code
_entity_poly.pdbx_strand_id
1 'polypeptide(L)'
;MFYRVNVTVGVKEDRLMMTGLHTVADIFCVKCGSIVGWTYETAHDENQKYKEGKSVLERCKLYGPDGNNYWVSREAHIGGSDQDDV
;
A
#
# COMPACT_ATOMS: atom_id res chain seq x y z
N MET A 1 -17.39 8.20 -5.63
CA MET A 1 -16.54 8.35 -6.83
C MET A 1 -15.18 7.73 -6.52
N PHE A 2 -14.86 6.55 -7.06
CA PHE A 2 -13.56 5.90 -6.84
C PHE A 2 -12.54 6.41 -7.85
N TYR A 3 -11.53 7.16 -7.41
CA TYR A 3 -10.39 7.53 -8.25
C TYR A 3 -9.45 6.32 -8.35
N ARG A 4 -9.48 5.63 -9.50
CA ARG A 4 -8.47 4.61 -9.81
C ARG A 4 -7.13 5.31 -10.06
N VAL A 5 -6.07 4.87 -9.37
CA VAL A 5 -4.70 5.34 -9.57
C VAL A 5 -3.93 4.23 -10.27
N ASN A 6 -3.43 4.52 -11.48
CA ASN A 6 -2.57 3.60 -12.21
C ASN A 6 -1.13 3.74 -11.69
N VAL A 7 -0.45 2.61 -11.52
CA VAL A 7 0.96 2.54 -11.08
C VAL A 7 1.79 1.72 -12.06
N THR A 8 3.08 2.02 -12.14
CA THR A 8 4.08 1.25 -12.90
C THR A 8 5.14 0.72 -11.95
N VAL A 9 5.63 -0.49 -12.20
CA VAL A 9 6.70 -1.12 -11.41
C VAL A 9 8.04 -0.85 -12.10
N GLY A 10 9.03 -0.44 -11.32
CA GLY A 10 10.38 -0.16 -11.76
C GLY A 10 11.26 -1.38 -11.90
N VAL A 11 12.56 -1.13 -11.98
CA VAL A 11 13.59 -2.18 -12.05
C VAL A 11 13.70 -2.87 -10.70
N LYS A 12 14.02 -4.16 -10.72
CA LYS A 12 14.29 -4.95 -9.51
C LYS A 12 15.69 -4.61 -9.01
N GLU A 13 15.78 -4.27 -7.74
CA GLU A 13 17.02 -3.88 -7.08
C GLU A 13 17.14 -4.56 -5.72
N ASP A 14 18.34 -5.00 -5.38
CA ASP A 14 18.61 -5.57 -4.06
C ASP A 14 18.84 -4.46 -3.05
N ARG A 15 18.02 -4.47 -1.98
CA ARG A 15 18.03 -3.46 -0.92
C ARG A 15 18.22 -4.14 0.43
N LEU A 16 19.22 -3.69 1.19
CA LEU A 16 19.39 -4.08 2.59
C LEU A 16 18.35 -3.33 3.44
N MET A 17 17.51 -4.08 4.16
CA MET A 17 16.50 -3.55 5.07
C MET A 17 16.75 -4.03 6.50
N MET A 18 15.96 -3.53 7.47
CA MET A 18 16.04 -3.99 8.86
C MET A 18 15.88 -5.51 9.01
N THR A 19 15.09 -6.15 8.15
CA THR A 19 14.84 -7.59 8.20
C THR A 19 15.74 -8.39 7.26
N GLY A 20 16.84 -7.80 6.76
CA GLY A 20 17.79 -8.45 5.86
C GLY A 20 17.70 -8.00 4.40
N LEU A 21 18.37 -8.75 3.52
CA LEU A 21 18.46 -8.46 2.09
C LEU A 21 17.17 -8.86 1.36
N HIS A 22 16.63 -7.94 0.56
CA HIS A 22 15.44 -8.17 -0.26
C HIS A 22 15.65 -7.62 -1.65
N THR A 23 15.23 -8.37 -2.67
CA THR A 23 15.04 -7.83 -4.01
C THR A 23 13.68 -7.13 -4.02
N VAL A 24 13.67 -5.83 -4.32
CA VAL A 24 12.46 -5.00 -4.36
C VAL A 24 12.35 -4.25 -5.68
N ALA A 25 11.15 -3.86 -6.06
CA ALA A 25 10.92 -3.00 -7.22
C ALA A 25 10.11 -1.77 -6.79
N ASP A 26 10.60 -0.57 -7.12
CA ASP A 26 9.90 0.66 -6.78
C ASP A 26 8.60 0.82 -7.59
N ILE A 27 7.58 1.42 -6.98
CA ILE A 27 6.27 1.65 -7.58
C ILE A 27 6.15 3.15 -7.87
N PHE A 28 5.88 3.47 -9.13
CA PHE A 28 5.76 4.84 -9.62
C PHE A 28 4.30 5.17 -9.95
N CYS A 29 3.85 6.36 -9.56
CA CYS A 29 2.54 6.86 -9.95
C CYS A 29 2.54 7.27 -11.43
N VAL A 30 1.63 6.74 -12.24
CA VAL A 30 1.56 7.08 -13.69
C VAL A 30 1.23 8.55 -13.93
N LYS A 31 0.56 9.23 -12.99
CA LYS A 31 0.15 10.63 -13.17
C LYS A 31 1.28 11.62 -12.94
N CYS A 32 2.13 11.40 -11.95
CA CYS A 32 3.16 12.38 -11.53
C CYS A 32 4.59 11.83 -11.58
N GLY A 33 4.77 10.53 -11.86
CA GLY A 33 6.09 9.89 -11.94
C GLY A 33 6.80 9.74 -10.60
N SER A 34 6.20 10.14 -9.48
CA SER A 34 6.83 10.00 -8.16
C SER A 34 6.77 8.55 -7.67
N ILE A 35 7.79 8.17 -6.89
CA ILE A 35 7.82 6.89 -6.16
C ILE A 35 6.79 6.96 -5.04
N VAL A 36 5.79 6.08 -5.09
CA VAL A 36 4.72 5.96 -4.08
C VAL A 36 4.87 4.74 -3.19
N GLY A 37 5.88 3.89 -3.43
CA GLY A 37 6.11 2.69 -2.64
C GLY A 37 7.07 1.71 -3.33
N TRP A 38 7.06 0.46 -2.86
CA TRP A 38 7.85 -0.64 -3.42
C TRP A 38 7.12 -1.99 -3.25
N THR A 39 7.43 -2.94 -4.12
CA THR A 39 6.99 -4.34 -4.02
C THR A 39 8.18 -5.22 -3.67
N TYR A 40 7.98 -6.21 -2.80
CA TYR A 40 8.99 -7.25 -2.56
C TYR A 40 8.91 -8.31 -3.65
N GLU A 41 10.00 -8.48 -4.38
CA GLU A 41 10.12 -9.52 -5.41
C GLU A 41 10.63 -10.82 -4.81
N THR A 42 11.71 -10.72 -4.03
CA THR A 42 12.36 -11.86 -3.38
C THR A 42 12.85 -11.46 -2.00
N ALA A 43 12.64 -12.33 -1.02
CA ALA A 43 13.30 -12.26 0.28
C ALA A 43 14.36 -13.35 0.37
N HIS A 44 15.59 -13.00 0.78
CA HIS A 44 16.68 -13.99 0.90
C HIS A 44 16.63 -14.80 2.20
N ASP A 45 15.85 -14.34 3.18
CA ASP A 45 15.60 -15.06 4.42
C ASP A 45 14.24 -15.79 4.33
N GLU A 46 14.23 -17.07 4.64
CA GLU A 46 13.05 -17.93 4.68
C GLU A 46 11.95 -17.35 5.60
N ASN A 47 12.36 -16.73 6.70
CA ASN A 47 11.43 -16.10 7.64
C ASN A 47 10.76 -14.84 7.09
N GLN A 48 11.23 -14.31 5.95
CA GLN A 48 10.71 -13.12 5.30
C GLN A 48 9.97 -13.43 3.98
N LYS A 49 9.92 -14.70 3.54
CA LYS A 49 9.23 -15.13 2.30
C LYS A 49 7.77 -14.70 2.23
N TYR A 50 7.10 -14.57 3.37
CA TYR A 50 5.73 -14.07 3.45
C TYR A 50 5.55 -12.64 2.89
N LYS A 51 6.64 -11.89 2.67
CA LYS A 51 6.63 -10.55 2.07
C LYS A 51 6.65 -10.58 0.55
N GLU A 52 7.14 -11.65 -0.07
CA GLU A 52 7.23 -11.76 -1.53
C GLU A 52 5.84 -11.55 -2.17
N GLY A 53 5.79 -10.74 -3.22
CA GLY A 53 4.57 -10.31 -3.89
C GLY A 53 3.75 -9.25 -3.14
N LYS A 54 4.12 -8.87 -1.92
CA LYS A 54 3.45 -7.78 -1.19
C LYS A 54 4.04 -6.43 -1.55
N SER A 55 3.18 -5.41 -1.50
CA SER A 55 3.56 -4.03 -1.79
C SER A 55 3.39 -3.15 -0.56
N VAL A 56 4.34 -2.25 -0.34
CA VAL A 56 4.31 -1.21 0.68
C VAL A 56 4.11 0.11 -0.04
N LEU A 57 3.04 0.82 0.29
CA LEU A 57 2.76 2.14 -0.27
C LEU A 57 2.87 3.20 0.81
N GLU A 58 3.53 4.30 0.48
CA GLU A 58 3.64 5.45 1.36
C GLU A 58 2.37 6.28 1.30
N ARG A 59 1.58 6.21 2.39
CA ARG A 59 0.30 6.90 2.54
C ARG A 59 0.41 8.36 2.10
N CYS A 60 1.36 9.13 2.63
CA CYS A 60 1.51 10.57 2.36
C CYS A 60 1.66 10.93 0.87
N LYS A 61 2.13 10.01 0.02
CA LYS A 61 2.32 10.26 -1.42
C LYS A 61 1.11 9.86 -2.28
N LEU A 62 0.09 9.26 -1.67
CA LEU A 62 -1.17 8.90 -2.33
C LEU A 62 -2.26 9.97 -2.16
N TYR A 63 -2.11 10.87 -1.19
CA TYR A 63 -3.04 11.98 -1.00
C TYR A 63 -2.48 13.19 -1.75
N GLY A 64 -3.32 13.79 -2.59
CA GLY A 64 -3.07 15.16 -3.03
C GLY A 64 -3.01 16.12 -1.82
N PRO A 65 -2.79 17.42 -2.05
CA PRO A 65 -2.64 18.44 -0.99
C PRO A 65 -3.77 18.48 0.05
N ASP A 66 -4.88 17.77 -0.19
CA ASP A 66 -6.11 17.81 0.57
C ASP A 66 -6.27 16.66 1.60
N GLY A 67 -5.22 15.87 1.85
CA GLY A 67 -5.09 15.07 3.09
C GLY A 67 -6.24 14.14 3.49
N ASN A 68 -7.06 13.65 2.57
CA ASN A 68 -8.29 12.92 2.92
C ASN A 68 -8.09 11.39 3.07
N ASN A 69 -7.90 10.95 4.32
CA ASN A 69 -7.72 9.61 4.88
C ASN A 69 -8.88 8.61 4.66
N TYR A 70 -9.03 8.09 3.43
CA TYR A 70 -10.08 7.12 3.08
C TYR A 70 -9.84 5.64 3.50
N TRP A 71 -8.89 5.34 4.40
CA TRP A 71 -8.57 3.95 4.81
C TRP A 71 -8.84 3.62 6.29
N VAL A 72 -9.46 4.51 7.07
CA VAL A 72 -9.95 4.16 8.41
C VAL A 72 -11.47 4.19 8.37
N SER A 73 -12.07 3.04 8.06
CA SER A 73 -13.39 2.59 8.52
C SER A 73 -13.83 1.35 7.73
N ARG A 74 -13.18 0.21 7.99
CA ARG A 74 -13.90 -1.08 7.93
C ARG A 74 -14.15 -1.67 9.33
N GLU A 75 -13.63 -0.98 10.34
CA GLU A 75 -13.58 -1.30 11.78
C GLU A 75 -14.66 -0.75 12.71
N ALA A 76 -15.88 -0.38 12.29
CA ALA A 76 -16.95 -0.04 13.24
C ALA A 76 -18.31 0.02 12.53
N HIS A 77 -19.37 -0.33 13.26
CA HIS A 77 -20.78 -0.40 12.85
C HIS A 77 -21.28 -1.76 12.33
N ILE A 78 -21.00 -2.83 13.10
CA ILE A 78 -22.07 -3.77 13.45
C ILE A 78 -22.64 -3.25 14.77
N GLY A 79 -23.65 -2.40 14.67
CA GLY A 79 -24.42 -1.91 15.81
C GLY A 79 -25.84 -1.75 15.33
N GLY A 80 -26.72 -2.67 15.74
CA GLY A 80 -28.09 -2.77 15.30
C GLY A 80 -28.86 -1.47 15.53
N SER A 81 -29.78 -1.17 14.63
CA SER A 81 -30.81 -0.17 14.85
C SER A 81 -32.14 -0.91 14.90
N ASP A 82 -32.59 -1.21 16.12
CA ASP A 82 -34.03 -1.36 16.37
C ASP A 82 -34.62 0.05 16.24
N GLN A 83 -35.55 0.20 15.29
CA GLN A 83 -36.34 1.40 15.11
C GLN A 83 -37.74 1.06 15.63
N ASP A 84 -38.09 1.61 16.80
CA ASP A 84 -39.47 1.64 17.28
C ASP A 84 -40.29 2.54 16.34
N ASP A 85 -41.19 1.92 15.58
CA ASP A 85 -42.20 2.60 14.77
C ASP A 85 -43.60 2.38 15.37
N VAL A 86 -44.30 3.51 15.59
CA VAL A 86 -45.72 3.79 15.95
C VAL A 86 -46.12 3.98 17.42
#